data_AF-A0A0M2V2L3-F1
#
_entry.id   AF-A0A0M2V2L3-F1
#
_cell.length_a   1.000
_cell.length_b   1.000
_cell.length_c   1.000
_cell.angle_alpha   90.00
_cell.angle_beta   90.00
_cell.angle_gamma   90.00
#
_symmetry.space_group_name_H-M   'P 1'
#
loop_
_entity.id
_entity.type
_entity.pdbx_description
1 polymer ?
#
loop_
_entity_poly.entity_id
_entity_poly.type
_entity_poly.pdbx_seq_one_letter_code
_entity_poly.pdbx_strand_id
1 'polypeptide(L)' 'MKPWNVFKAFTAVLLLVQLSACSSLGVKPWERGILAKEEMALSSAPLDNRLDDHIYFSKEGSSGGRSFAGGGCGCN' A
#
# COMPACT_ATOMS: atom_id res chain seq x y z
N MET A 1 2.00 -46.82 -5.09
CA MET A 1 1.97 -45.67 -4.15
C MET A 1 0.76 -45.81 -3.24
N LYS A 2 0.87 -45.61 -1.93
CA LYS A 2 -0.27 -45.79 -1.00
C LYS A 2 -1.36 -44.74 -1.29
N PRO A 3 -2.65 -45.13 -1.35
CA PRO A 3 -3.74 -44.24 -1.77
C PRO A 3 -3.89 -42.99 -0.88
N TRP A 4 -3.51 -43.11 0.39
CA TRP A 4 -3.46 -42.01 1.35
C TRP A 4 -2.52 -40.85 0.94
N ASN A 5 -1.43 -41.14 0.23
CA ASN A 5 -0.50 -40.11 -0.23
C ASN A 5 -1.07 -39.32 -1.42
N VAL A 6 -1.92 -39.95 -2.23
CA VAL A 6 -2.61 -39.29 -3.34
C VAL A 6 -3.65 -38.31 -2.81
N PHE A 7 -4.37 -38.68 -1.76
CA PHE A 7 -5.36 -37.80 -1.12
C PHE A 7 -4.70 -36.57 -0.48
N LYS A 8 -3.55 -36.76 0.19
CA LYS A 8 -2.73 -35.67 0.76
C LYS A 8 -2.15 -34.74 -0.32
N ALA A 9 -1.71 -35.30 -1.44
CA ALA A 9 -1.21 -34.50 -2.55
C ALA A 9 -2.34 -33.63 -3.15
N PHE A 10 -3.55 -34.19 -3.27
CA PHE A 10 -4.70 -33.47 -3.80
C PHE A 10 -5.14 -32.30 -2.92
N THR A 11 -5.19 -32.49 -1.60
CA THR A 11 -5.50 -31.42 -0.66
C THR A 11 -4.42 -30.32 -0.63
N ALA A 12 -3.15 -30.68 -0.75
CA ALA A 12 -2.05 -29.71 -0.83
C ALA A 12 -2.11 -28.86 -2.11
N VAL A 13 -2.43 -29.46 -3.26
CA VAL A 13 -2.60 -28.74 -4.53
C VAL A 13 -3.79 -27.78 -4.44
N LEU A 14 -4.92 -28.21 -3.86
CA LEU A 14 -6.10 -27.37 -3.69
C LEU A 14 -5.80 -26.11 -2.85
N LEU A 15 -5.02 -26.26 -1.78
CA LEU A 15 -4.59 -25.13 -0.94
C LEU A 15 -3.75 -24.13 -1.73
N LEU A 16 -2.79 -24.59 -2.54
CA LEU A 16 -1.90 -23.73 -3.31
C LEU A 16 -2.62 -22.88 -4.37
N VAL A 17 -3.68 -23.43 -4.99
CA VAL A 17 -4.51 -22.68 -5.95
C VAL A 17 -5.18 -21.47 -5.29
N GLN A 18 -5.64 -21.61 -4.05
CA GLN A 18 -6.33 -20.53 -3.34
C GLN A 18 -5.44 -19.31 -3.04
N LEU A 19 -4.12 -19.48 -2.90
CA LEU A 19 -3.20 -18.34 -2.71
C LEU A 19 -3.08 -17.46 -3.95
N SER A 20 -3.38 -17.99 -5.14
CA SER A 20 -3.26 -17.25 -6.41
C SER A 20 -4.55 -16.58 -6.87
N ALA A 21 -5.69 -16.88 -6.22
CA ALA A 21 -7.03 -16.51 -6.70
C ALA A 21 -7.29 -14.99 -6.79
N CYS A 22 -6.62 -14.18 -5.97
CA CYS A 22 -6.81 -12.71 -5.95
C CYS A 22 -5.70 -11.93 -6.68
N SER A 23 -4.74 -12.61 -7.30
CA SER A 23 -3.57 -11.94 -7.92
C SER A 23 -3.92 -11.09 -9.16
N SER A 24 -5.05 -11.33 -9.80
CA SER A 24 -5.49 -10.65 -11.04
C SER A 24 -6.68 -9.69 -10.84
N LEU A 25 -7.04 -9.34 -9.60
CA LEU A 25 -8.11 -8.35 -9.31
C LEU A 25 -7.69 -6.90 -9.59
N GLY A 26 -6.47 -6.68 -10.10
CA GLY A 26 -5.93 -5.36 -10.39
C GLY A 26 -6.38 -4.79 -11.73
N VAL A 27 -6.35 -3.46 -11.80
CA VAL A 27 -6.58 -2.68 -13.03
C VAL A 27 -5.34 -2.75 -13.92
N LYS A 28 -5.48 -2.79 -15.25
CA LYS A 28 -4.32 -2.85 -16.15
C LYS A 28 -3.44 -1.61 -15.95
N PRO A 29 -2.10 -1.70 -16.16
CA PRO A 29 -1.19 -0.58 -15.90
C PRO A 29 -1.59 0.75 -16.57
N TRP A 30 -2.16 0.69 -17.78
CA TRP A 30 -2.62 1.86 -18.54
C TRP A 30 -4.00 2.39 -18.11
N GLU A 31 -4.79 1.63 -17.35
CA GLU A 31 -6.08 2.06 -16.79
C GLU A 31 -5.87 2.89 -15.50
N ARG A 32 -4.69 2.81 -14.88
CA ARG A 32 -4.34 3.62 -13.69
C ARG A 32 -4.34 5.12 -13.95
N GLY A 33 -4.08 5.57 -15.19
CA GLY A 33 -4.11 7.00 -15.54
C GLY A 33 -5.51 7.60 -15.62
N ILE A 34 -6.55 6.78 -15.75
CA ILE A 34 -7.95 7.23 -15.91
C ILE A 34 -8.67 7.24 -14.55
N LEU A 35 -8.27 6.32 -13.65
CA LEU A 35 -8.85 6.18 -12.30
C LEU A 35 -8.15 7.04 -11.24
N ALA A 36 -6.87 7.38 -11.43
CA ALA A 36 -6.15 8.25 -10.52
C ALA A 36 -6.53 9.71 -10.77
N LYS A 37 -7.46 10.23 -9.96
CA LYS A 37 -7.80 11.66 -9.96
C LYS A 37 -6.73 12.48 -9.24
N GLU A 38 -6.59 13.77 -9.58
CA GLU A 38 -5.64 14.66 -8.89
C GLU A 38 -5.87 14.74 -7.37
N GLU A 39 -7.13 14.68 -6.94
CA GLU A 39 -7.52 14.70 -5.52
C GLU A 39 -6.99 13.50 -4.71
N MET A 40 -6.63 12.40 -5.38
CA MET A 40 -6.07 11.19 -4.75
C MET A 40 -4.55 11.25 -4.60
N ALA A 41 -3.91 12.32 -5.07
CA ALA A 41 -2.49 12.53 -4.86
C ALA A 41 -2.18 12.67 -3.36
N LEU A 42 -1.05 12.13 -2.94
CA LEU A 42 -0.57 12.19 -1.55
C LEU A 42 -0.52 13.62 -1.00
N SER A 43 -0.29 14.60 -1.89
CA SER A 43 -0.36 16.02 -1.61
C SER A 43 -1.29 16.74 -2.58
N SER A 44 -2.57 16.35 -2.59
CA SER A 44 -3.59 16.98 -3.44
C SER A 44 -3.89 18.43 -3.05
N ALA A 45 -3.60 18.83 -1.81
CA ALA A 45 -3.76 20.20 -1.30
C ALA A 45 -2.43 20.73 -0.72
N PRO A 46 -1.49 21.20 -1.57
CA PRO A 46 -0.13 21.54 -1.12
C PRO A 46 -0.09 22.76 -0.18
N LEU A 47 -1.04 23.69 -0.27
CA LEU A 47 -1.10 24.85 0.64
C LEU A 47 -1.57 24.43 2.04
N ASP A 48 -2.62 23.62 2.12
CA ASP A 48 -3.15 23.12 3.39
C ASP A 48 -2.13 22.22 4.07
N ASN A 49 -1.50 21.32 3.33
CA ASN A 49 -0.43 20.44 3.84
C ASN A 49 0.74 21.25 4.42
N ARG A 50 1.16 22.33 3.74
CA ARG A 50 2.24 23.21 4.24
C ARG A 50 1.81 24.00 5.48
N LEU A 51 0.57 24.42 5.56
CA LEU A 51 0.04 25.11 6.72
C LEU A 51 -0.02 24.17 7.94
N ASP A 52 -0.52 22.95 7.73
CA ASP A 52 -0.56 21.91 8.75
C ASP A 52 0.84 21.54 9.23
N ASP A 53 1.81 21.41 8.32
CA ASP A 53 3.20 21.16 8.67
C ASP A 53 3.80 22.33 9.48
N HIS A 54 3.49 23.57 9.11
CA HIS A 54 3.93 24.75 9.86
C HIS A 54 3.37 24.76 11.28
N ILE A 55 2.09 24.44 11.45
CA ILE A 55 1.43 24.35 12.75
C ILE A 55 2.02 23.19 13.57
N TYR A 56 2.20 22.03 12.94
CA TYR A 56 2.75 20.83 13.57
C TYR A 56 4.18 21.05 14.05
N PHE A 57 5.05 21.60 13.20
CA PHE A 57 6.42 21.93 13.58
C PHE A 57 6.47 22.94 14.72
N SER A 58 5.58 23.94 14.69
CA SER A 58 5.51 24.98 15.73
C SER A 58 5.03 24.45 17.08
N LYS A 59 4.26 23.35 17.09
CA LYS A 59 3.70 22.77 18.32
C LYS A 59 4.47 21.55 18.83
N GLU A 60 5.02 20.74 17.93
CA GLU A 60 5.48 19.38 18.20
C GLU A 60 6.82 19.05 17.50
N GLY A 61 7.54 20.05 16.97
CA GLY A 61 8.79 19.85 16.22
C GLY A 61 9.93 19.16 16.99
N SER A 62 9.86 19.07 18.32
CA SER A 62 10.85 18.38 19.17
C SER A 62 10.63 16.86 19.27
N SER A 63 9.44 16.35 18.92
CA SER A 63 9.10 14.91 18.99
C SER A 63 9.26 14.14 17.67
N GLY A 64 9.70 14.82 16.60
CA GLY A 64 9.85 14.25 15.27
C GLY A 64 8.62 14.50 14.39
N GLY A 65 8.83 15.20 13.27
CA GLY A 65 7.79 15.58 12.29
C GLY A 65 7.17 14.40 11.52
N ARG A 66 6.18 14.71 10.67
CA ARG A 66 5.45 13.80 9.75
C ARG A 66 6.30 13.19 8.61
N SER A 67 7.58 12.90 8.83
CA SER A 67 8.53 12.49 7.78
C SER A 67 8.29 11.10 7.16
N PHE A 68 7.31 10.33 7.63
CA PHE A 68 7.19 8.90 7.31
C PHE A 68 6.26 8.58 6.14
N ALA A 69 5.45 9.54 5.66
CA ALA A 69 4.37 9.22 4.71
C ALA A 69 4.72 9.41 3.22
N GLY A 70 5.94 9.81 2.85
CA GLY A 70 6.23 10.20 1.45
C GLY A 70 7.67 10.04 0.94
N GLY A 71 8.51 9.22 1.57
CA GLY A 71 9.81 8.83 0.98
C GLY A 71 10.99 9.77 1.26
N GLY A 72 11.10 10.32 2.47
CA GLY A 72 12.29 11.05 2.93
C GLY A 72 12.92 10.40 4.15
N CYS A 73 14.24 10.49 4.30
CA CYS A 73 15.05 9.88 5.37
C CYS A 73 14.77 10.43 6.79
N GLY A 74 13.72 11.24 6.99
CA GLY A 74 13.15 11.57 8.31
C GLY A 74 14.11 11.95 9.43
N CYS A 75 15.27 12.53 9.13
CA CYS A 75 16.14 13.11 10.14
C CYS A 75 15.77 14.59 10.31
N ASN A 76 15.53 15.00 11.55
CA ASN A 76 15.62 16.40 11.96
C ASN A 76 17.07 16.86 11.87
#